data_AF-A0AAV0PKC1-F1
#
_entry.id   AF-A0AAV0PKC1-F1
#
_cell.length_a   1.000
_cell.length_b   1.000
_cell.length_c   1.000
_cell.angle_alpha   90.00
_cell.angle_beta   90.00
_cell.angle_gamma   90.00
#
_symmetry.space_group_name_H-M   'P 1'
#
loop_
_entity.id
_entity.type
_entity.pdbx_description
1 polymer ?
#
loop_
_entity_poly.entity_id
_entity_poly.type
_entity_poly.pdbx_seq_one_letter_code
_entity_poly.pdbx_strand_id
1 'polypeptide(L)' 'MILDNMYYKNVLEHKGLLSVDQQLASDPRTAPFVERMAGDNGYFHQQFARAVVVLSENNPLTGPEGEVRKDCRYVNSN' A
#
# COMPACT_ATOMS: atom_id res chain seq x y z
N MET A 1 1.90 -16.19 -4.90
CA MET A 1 2.40 -14.94 -4.28
C MET A 1 1.81 -14.89 -2.89
N ILE A 2 2.64 -14.76 -1.85
CA ILE A 2 2.21 -14.63 -0.46
C ILE A 2 2.37 -13.15 -0.09
N LEU A 3 1.36 -12.57 0.54
CA LEU A 3 1.46 -11.22 1.12
C LEU A 3 1.90 -11.39 2.58
N ASP A 4 3.15 -11.03 2.85
CA ASP A 4 3.77 -11.15 4.16
C ASP A 4 4.77 -10.01 4.40
N ASN A 5 5.35 -9.98 5.59
CA ASN A 5 6.32 -8.96 5.99
C ASN A 5 7.76 -9.23 5.53
N MET A 6 8.01 -10.22 4.68
CA MET A 6 9.35 -10.47 4.13
C MET A 6 9.86 -9.29 3.33
N TYR A 7 8.96 -8.50 2.73
CA TYR A 7 9.31 -7.22 2.12
C TYR A 7 10.11 -6.32 3.08
N TYR A 8 9.59 -6.07 4.29
CA TYR A 8 10.25 -5.19 5.26
C TYR A 8 11.51 -5.82 5.85
N LYS A 9 11.54 -7.15 6.03
CA LYS A 9 12.76 -7.87 6.44
C LYS A 9 13.88 -7.70 5.41
N ASN A 10 13.57 -7.84 4.12
CA ASN A 10 14.52 -7.65 3.04
C ASN A 10 15.03 -6.20 2.99
N VAL A 11 14.16 -5.21 3.22
CA VAL A 11 14.58 -3.79 3.28
C VAL A 11 15.58 -3.55 4.42
N LEU A 12 15.38 -4.15 5.60
CA LEU A 12 16.34 -4.06 6.71
C LEU A 12 17.67 -4.76 6.42
N GLU A 13 17.64 -5.83 5.63
CA GLU A 13 18.83 -6.57 5.19
C GLU A 13 19.54 -5.93 3.98
N HIS A 14 19.18 -4.71 3.59
CA HIS A 14 19.69 -4.01 2.40
C HIS A 14 19.45 -4.76 1.07
N LYS A 15 18.35 -5.53 1.01
CA LYS A 15 17.90 -6.29 -0.16
C LYS A 15 16.67 -5.67 -0.82
N GLY A 16 16.38 -4.40 -0.55
CA GLY A 16 15.35 -3.64 -1.28
C GLY A 16 15.74 -3.51 -2.76
N LEU A 17 14.82 -3.78 -3.69
CA LEU A 17 15.11 -3.73 -5.11
C LEU A 17 15.15 -2.28 -5.63
N LEU A 18 14.20 -1.46 -5.19
CA LEU A 18 14.11 -0.07 -5.62
C LEU A 18 14.75 0.84 -4.57
N SER A 19 15.36 1.95 -5.02
CA SER A 19 15.95 2.94 -4.11
C SER A 19 14.92 3.50 -3.13
N VAL A 20 13.66 3.64 -3.55
CA VAL A 20 12.57 4.12 -2.69
C VAL A 20 12.25 3.14 -1.56
N ASP A 21 12.40 1.83 -1.79
CA ASP A 21 12.21 0.81 -0.76
C ASP A 21 13.27 0.96 0.34
N GLN A 22 14.54 1.09 -0.08
CA GLN A 22 15.65 1.20 0.87
C GLN A 22 15.58 2.49 1.69
N GLN A 23 15.09 3.58 1.08
CA GLN A 23 14.89 4.85 1.77
C GLN A 23 13.88 4.76 2.93
N LEU A 24 12.94 3.80 2.90
CA LEU A 24 12.01 3.59 4.03
C LEU A 24 12.75 3.24 5.33
N ALA A 25 13.84 2.46 5.25
CA ALA A 25 14.64 2.11 6.43
C ALA A 25 15.70 3.17 6.78
N SER A 26 16.08 4.02 5.82
CA SER A 26 17.10 5.05 6.03
C SER A 26 16.55 6.39 6.52
N ASP A 27 15.28 6.71 6.23
CA ASP A 27 14.64 7.94 6.71
C ASP A 27 14.18 7.76 8.17
N PRO A 28 14.60 8.64 9.11
CA PRO A 28 14.24 8.54 10.53
C PRO A 28 12.72 8.56 10.80
N ARG A 29 11.93 9.12 9.89
CA ARG A 29 10.47 9.20 10.03
C ARG A 29 9.80 7.87 9.75
N THR A 30 10.38 7.04 8.89
CA THR A 30 9.80 5.76 8.43
C THR A 30 10.49 4.54 9.02
N ALA A 31 11.77 4.65 9.40
CA ALA A 31 12.55 3.54 9.93
C ALA A 31 11.88 2.79 11.11
N PRO A 32 11.30 3.47 12.13
CA PRO A 32 10.63 2.77 13.24
C PRO A 32 9.43 1.92 12.78
N PHE A 33 8.74 2.33 11.72
CA PHE A 33 7.63 1.57 11.17
C PHE A 33 8.14 0.36 10.38
N VAL A 34 9.23 0.50 9.62
CA VAL A 34 9.86 -0.62 8.91
C VAL A 34 10.29 -1.71 9.89
N GLU A 35 10.96 -1.34 10.98
CA GLU A 35 11.36 -2.27 12.05
C GLU A 35 10.16 -3.01 12.64
N ARG A 36 9.08 -2.28 12.95
CA ARG A 36 7.87 -2.86 13.53
C ARG A 36 7.15 -3.80 12.56
N MET A 37 7.05 -3.42 11.27
CA MET A 37 6.44 -4.24 10.23
C MET A 37 7.26 -5.52 10.00
N ALA A 38 8.59 -5.45 10.00
CA ALA A 38 9.47 -6.60 9.85
C ALA A 38 9.44 -7.55 11.06
N GLY A 39 9.28 -7.00 12.28
CA GLY A 39 9.25 -7.75 13.53
C GLY A 39 7.93 -8.50 13.79
N ASP A 40 6.81 -8.02 13.26
CA ASP A 40 5.48 -8.58 13.52
C ASP A 40 4.64 -8.65 12.24
N ASN A 41 4.42 -9.86 11.73
CA ASN A 41 3.62 -10.08 10.55
C ASN A 41 2.12 -9.76 10.78
N GLY A 42 1.60 -9.98 11.99
CA GLY A 42 0.23 -9.61 12.33
C GLY A 42 0.03 -8.09 12.31
N TYR A 43 1.00 -7.34 12.85
CA TYR A 43 1.00 -5.88 12.75
C TYR A 43 1.04 -5.40 11.29
N PHE A 44 1.90 -6.00 10.45
CA PHE A 44 1.94 -5.70 9.02
C PHE A 44 0.59 -5.90 8.36
N HIS A 45 -0.04 -7.07 8.53
CA HIS A 45 -1.34 -7.34 7.90
C HIS A 45 -2.43 -6.36 8.37
N GLN A 46 -2.45 -6.03 9.66
CA GLN A 46 -3.41 -5.07 10.21
C GLN A 46 -3.24 -3.67 9.60
N GLN A 47 -2.00 -3.15 9.56
CA GLN A 47 -1.75 -1.82 9.02
C GLN A 47 -1.91 -1.78 7.51
N PHE A 48 -1.52 -2.84 6.80
CA PHE A 48 -1.73 -2.96 5.36
C PHE A 48 -3.22 -2.88 5.02
N ALA A 49 -4.07 -3.68 5.68
CA ALA A 49 -5.51 -3.65 5.45
C ALA A 49 -6.10 -2.26 5.72
N ARG A 50 -5.73 -1.63 6.84
CA ARG A 50 -6.16 -0.27 7.18
C ARG A 50 -5.74 0.75 6.12
N ALA A 51 -4.48 0.72 5.68
CA ALA A 51 -3.93 1.68 4.73
C ALA A 51 -4.62 1.56 3.35
N VAL A 52 -4.91 0.35 2.89
CA VAL A 52 -5.59 0.12 1.61
C VAL A 52 -7.03 0.65 1.65
N VAL A 53 -7.74 0.50 2.77
CA VAL A 53 -9.09 1.10 2.94
C VAL A 53 -9.02 2.61 2.83
N VAL A 54 -8.12 3.26 3.59
CA VAL A 54 -7.96 4.72 3.54
C VAL A 54 -7.60 5.20 2.13
N LEU A 55 -6.72 4.48 1.43
CA LEU A 55 -6.35 4.79 0.05
C LEU A 55 -7.54 4.67 -0.90
N SER A 56 -8.42 3.69 -0.69
CA SER A 56 -9.60 3.48 -1.54
C SER A 56 -10.65 4.59 -1.42
N GLU A 57 -10.63 5.33 -0.31
CA GLU A 57 -11.53 6.45 -0.03
C GLU A 57 -10.93 7.81 -0.43
N ASN A 58 -9.78 7.82 -1.12
CA ASN A 58 -9.15 9.05 -1.57
C ASN A 58 -9.85 9.60 -2.82
N ASN A 59 -10.71 10.60 -2.61
CA ASN A 59 -11.43 11.35 -3.66
C ASN A 59 -12.29 10.47 -4.61
N PRO A 60 -13.21 9.64 -4.08
CA PRO A 60 -14.14 8.88 -4.91
C PRO A 60 -15.20 9.79 -5.54
N LEU A 61 -15.71 9.39 -6.71
CA LEU A 61 -16.93 9.97 -7.26
C LEU A 61 -18.12 9.41 -6.47
N THR A 62 -18.99 10.27 -5.96
CA THR A 62 -20.11 9.88 -5.09
C THR A 62 -21.46 10.42 -5.58
N GLY A 63 -22.55 9.76 -5.19
CA GLY A 63 -23.90 10.20 -5.54
C GLY A 63 -24.10 10.32 -7.05
N PRO A 64 -24.48 11.49 -7.59
CA PRO A 64 -24.67 11.71 -9.02
C PRO A 64 -23.36 11.98 -9.80
N GLU A 65 -22.20 11.99 -9.13
CA GLU A 65 -20.90 12.21 -9.79
C GLU A 65 -20.48 10.96 -10.58
N GLY A 66 -20.13 11.14 -11.86
CA GLY A 66 -19.67 10.07 -12.73
C GLY A 66 -20.79 9.17 -13.26
N GLU A 67 -20.47 7.91 -13.54
CA GLU A 67 -21.41 6.92 -14.06
C GLU A 67 -20.98 5.48 -13.70
N VAL A 68 -21.95 4.57 -13.67
CA VAL A 68 -21.66 3.13 -13.64
C VAL A 68 -21.40 2.66 -15.07
N ARG A 69 -20.15 2.35 -15.39
CA ARG A 69 -19.75 1.92 -16.74
C ARG A 69 -20.25 0.51 -17.06
N LYS A 70 -20.79 0.34 -18.26
CA LYS A 70 -21.18 -0.99 -18.80
C LYS A 70 -19.96 -1.82 -19.24
N ASP A 71 -18.91 -1.14 -19.69
CA ASP A 71 -17.59 -1.70 -19.97
C ASP A 71 -16.55 -0.78 -19.35
N CYS A 72 -15.72 -1.27 -18.43
CA CYS A 72 -14.74 -0.45 -17.71
C CYS A 72 -13.77 0.31 -18.63
N ARG A 73 -13.57 -0.18 -19.86
CA ARG A 73 -12.64 0.38 -20.85
C ARG A 73 -13.20 1.60 -21.58
N TYR A 74 -14.52 1.80 -21.59
CA TYR A 74 -15.18 2.87 -22.36
C TYR A 74 -16.12 3.70 -21.49
N VAL A 75 -16.27 4.98 -21.84
CA VAL A 75 -17.35 5.83 -21.32
C VAL A 75 -18.66 5.38 -21.96
N ASN A 76 -19.77 5.39 -21.22
CA ASN A 76 -21.06 5.04 -21.80
C ASN A 76 -21.39 6.03 -22.94
N SER A 77 -21.86 5.49 -24.05
CA SER A 77 -22.42 6.30 -25.14
C SER A 77 -23.93 6.45 -24.93
N ASN A 78 -24.45 7.62 -25.27
CA ASN A 78 -25.89 7.88 -25.30
C ASN A 78 -26.57 7.12 -26.44
#